data_AF-A0A971MQ14-F1
#
_entry.id   AF-A0A971MQ14-F1
#
_cell.length_a   1.000
_cell.length_b   1.000
_cell.length_c   1.000
_cell.angle_alpha   90.00
_cell.angle_beta   90.00
_cell.angle_gamma   90.00
#
_symmetry.space_group_name_H-M   'P 1'
#
loop_
_entity.id
_entity.type
_entity.pdbx_description
1 polymer ?
#
loop_
_entity_poly.entity_id
_entity_poly.type
_entity_poly.pdbx_seq_one_letter_code
_entity_poly.pdbx_strand_id
1 'polypeptide(L)'
;MLPIDPKTFLDNYILEINPAGYSLFTGKVLEESTGLVYFGARWYDPEVGRFISVDPAEDGENWYALCDNDPVNYFDPDGRLSLRGWGVLWGGLKLGFKQYALKTVGN
;
A
#
# COMPACT_ATOMS: atom_id res chain seq x y z
N MET A 1 2.93 33.25 12.33
CA MET A 1 3.40 31.86 12.19
C MET A 1 4.24 31.82 10.93
N LEU A 2 5.53 31.48 11.01
CA LEU A 2 6.37 31.45 9.80
C LEU A 2 5.87 30.33 8.86
N PRO A 3 5.96 30.50 7.53
CA PRO A 3 5.68 29.42 6.60
C PRO A 3 6.69 28.31 6.88
N ILE A 4 6.20 27.16 7.34
CA ILE A 4 6.99 25.91 7.33
C ILE A 4 7.38 25.63 5.89
N ASP A 5 8.67 25.52 5.64
CA ASP A 5 9.15 25.14 4.32
C ASP A 5 8.72 23.70 3.99
N PRO A 6 8.54 23.35 2.70
CA PRO A 6 8.04 22.05 2.30
C PRO A 6 8.91 20.88 2.78
N LYS A 7 10.22 21.09 2.96
CA LYS A 7 11.14 20.07 3.44
C LYS A 7 10.88 19.78 4.92
N THR A 8 10.78 20.83 5.74
CA THR A 8 10.44 20.70 7.16
C THR A 8 9.05 20.10 7.37
N PHE A 9 8.08 20.37 6.49
CA PHE A 9 6.78 19.69 6.53
C PHE A 9 6.90 18.18 6.27
N LEU A 10 7.65 17.79 5.23
CA LEU A 10 7.89 16.37 4.93
C LEU A 10 8.65 15.66 6.04
N ASP A 11 9.71 16.28 6.56
CA ASP A 11 10.54 15.71 7.62
C ASP A 11 9.72 15.49 8.89
N ASN A 12 8.89 16.47 9.29
CA ASN A 12 8.00 16.34 10.46
C ASN A 12 6.90 15.30 10.24
N TYR A 13 6.33 15.22 9.03
CA TYR A 13 5.33 14.20 8.71
C TYR A 13 5.93 12.80 8.74
N ILE A 14 7.14 12.61 8.21
CA ILE A 14 7.86 11.33 8.25
C ILE A 14 8.19 10.93 9.69
N LEU A 15 8.57 11.88 10.54
CA LEU A 15 8.79 11.62 11.98
C LEU A 15 7.50 11.31 12.74
N GLU A 16 6.36 11.87 12.34
CA GLU A 16 5.06 11.56 12.97
C GLU A 16 4.55 10.17 12.58
N ILE A 17 4.67 9.79 11.31
CA ILE A 17 4.30 8.44 10.84
C ILE A 17 5.31 7.38 11.26
N ASN A 18 6.55 7.78 11.55
CA ASN A 18 7.63 6.90 11.95
C ASN A 18 8.51 7.54 13.03
N PRO A 19 7.99 7.63 14.27
CA PRO A 19 8.70 8.26 15.39
C PRO A 19 9.96 7.49 15.81
N ALA A 20 10.10 6.25 15.37
CA ALA A 20 11.27 5.41 15.60
C ALA A 20 12.37 5.61 14.54
N GLY A 21 12.12 6.39 13.48
CA GLY A 21 13.11 6.73 12.47
C GLY A 21 13.49 5.60 11.52
N TYR A 22 12.64 4.58 11.35
CA TYR A 22 12.91 3.52 10.36
C TYR A 22 12.93 4.09 8.93
N SER A 23 13.73 3.52 8.05
CA SER A 23 13.58 3.83 6.62
C SER A 23 12.26 3.24 6.10
N LEU A 24 11.58 3.94 5.19
CA LEU A 24 10.30 3.51 4.63
C LEU A 24 10.41 3.33 3.12
N PHE A 25 9.88 2.21 2.63
CA PHE A 25 9.68 1.97 1.20
C PHE A 25 8.19 1.75 0.96
N THR A 26 7.56 2.56 0.09
CA THR A 26 6.10 2.51 -0.17
C THR A 26 5.22 2.61 1.10
N GLY A 27 5.71 3.28 2.15
CA GLY A 27 5.02 3.38 3.44
C GLY A 27 5.13 2.13 4.33
N LYS A 28 5.95 1.15 3.94
CA LYS A 28 6.29 -0.04 4.72
C LYS A 28 7.70 0.10 5.30
N VAL A 29 7.93 -0.55 6.44
CA VAL A 29 9.23 -0.53 7.13
C VAL A 29 10.28 -1.26 6.28
N LEU A 30 11.34 -0.53 5.93
CA LEU A 30 12.57 -1.07 5.35
C LEU A 30 13.48 -1.49 6.50
N GLU A 31 13.92 -2.73 6.45
CA GLU A 31 14.91 -3.27 7.38
C GLU A 31 16.29 -2.99 6.80
N GLU A 32 17.02 -2.05 7.41
CA GLU A 32 18.26 -1.51 6.82
C GLU A 32 19.41 -2.51 6.78
N SER A 33 19.42 -3.54 7.64
CA SER A 33 20.54 -4.50 7.67
C SER A 33 20.50 -5.50 6.51
N THR A 34 19.30 -5.87 6.04
CA THR A 34 19.11 -6.76 4.89
C THR A 34 18.67 -6.03 3.63
N GLY A 35 18.19 -4.79 3.73
CA GLY A 35 17.60 -4.04 2.62
C GLY A 35 16.21 -4.53 2.23
N LEU A 36 15.59 -5.42 3.01
CA LEU A 36 14.29 -6.00 2.72
C LEU A 36 13.15 -5.17 3.34
N VAL A 37 12.01 -5.18 2.67
CA VAL A 37 10.79 -4.48 3.10
C VAL A 37 9.78 -5.50 3.61
N TYR A 38 9.29 -5.30 4.84
CA TYR A 38 8.29 -6.20 5.42
C TYR A 38 6.88 -5.78 5.02
N PHE A 39 6.19 -6.64 4.26
CA PHE A 39 4.80 -6.42 3.82
C PHE A 39 3.77 -7.09 4.74
N GLY A 40 4.19 -7.83 5.77
CA GLY A 40 3.30 -8.55 6.67
C GLY A 40 3.31 -10.05 6.39
N ALA A 41 2.87 -10.46 5.19
CA ALA A 41 2.94 -11.87 4.80
C ALA A 41 4.27 -12.29 4.19
N ARG A 42 4.98 -11.34 3.56
CA ARG A 42 6.19 -11.59 2.79
C ARG A 42 7.23 -10.48 2.97
N TRP A 43 8.47 -10.85 2.68
CA TRP A 43 9.58 -9.91 2.55
C TRP A 43 9.77 -9.57 1.06
N TYR A 44 9.92 -8.28 0.78
CA TYR A 44 10.12 -7.75 -0.56
C TYR A 44 11.54 -7.21 -0.70
N ASP A 45 12.21 -7.56 -1.79
CA ASP A 45 13.52 -7.02 -2.15
C ASP A 45 13.32 -5.87 -3.15
N PRO A 46 13.56 -4.60 -2.73
CA PRO A 46 13.40 -3.45 -3.59
C PRO A 46 14.53 -3.29 -4.62
N GLU A 47 15.71 -3.89 -4.41
CA GLU A 47 16.80 -3.85 -5.40
C GLU A 47 16.48 -4.78 -6.58
N VAL A 48 15.93 -5.97 -6.29
CA VAL A 48 15.55 -6.95 -7.32
C VAL A 48 14.13 -6.69 -7.86
N GLY A 49 13.29 -5.99 -7.11
CA GLY A 49 11.94 -5.61 -7.50
C GLY A 49 10.92 -6.76 -7.35
N ARG A 50 11.08 -7.64 -6.36
CA ARG A 50 10.22 -8.83 -6.17
C ARG A 50 10.20 -9.33 -4.74
N PHE A 51 9.15 -10.08 -4.37
CA PHE A 51 9.12 -10.83 -3.13
C PHE A 51 10.18 -11.94 -3.15
N ILE A 52 10.76 -12.23 -1.97
CA ILE A 52 11.75 -13.32 -1.83
C ILE A 52 11.11 -14.67 -1.53
N SER A 53 9.80 -14.69 -1.29
CA SER A 53 9.00 -15.89 -1.03
C SER A 53 7.78 -15.94 -1.93
N VAL A 54 7.35 -17.16 -2.26
CA VAL A 54 6.14 -17.44 -3.04
C VAL A 54 4.91 -16.88 -2.32
N ASP A 55 3.96 -16.35 -3.09
CA ASP A 55 2.64 -15.94 -2.60
C ASP A 55 1.89 -17.12 -1.97
N PRO A 56 1.51 -17.09 -0.68
CA PRO A 56 0.70 -18.14 -0.08
C PRO A 56 -0.70 -18.28 -0.68
N ALA A 57 -1.20 -17.26 -1.37
CA ALA A 57 -2.50 -17.29 -2.05
C ALA A 57 -2.40 -17.79 -3.50
N GLU A 58 -1.18 -17.98 -4.03
CA GLU A 58 -0.91 -18.34 -5.43
C GLU A 58 -1.67 -17.46 -6.45
N ASP A 59 -1.87 -16.18 -6.10
CA ASP A 59 -2.65 -15.22 -6.89
C ASP A 59 -1.84 -14.67 -8.07
N GLY A 60 -2.47 -14.55 -9.25
CA GLY A 60 -1.85 -14.06 -10.48
C GLY A 60 -0.91 -15.05 -11.20
N GLU A 61 -0.23 -14.56 -12.25
CA GLU A 61 0.70 -15.36 -13.07
C GLU A 61 2.12 -15.41 -12.48
N ASN A 62 2.47 -14.46 -11.60
CA ASN A 62 3.80 -14.34 -11.01
C ASN A 62 3.72 -14.20 -9.49
N TRP A 63 3.99 -15.30 -8.78
CA TRP A 63 3.90 -15.38 -7.33
C TRP A 63 4.99 -14.63 -6.55
N TYR A 64 5.88 -13.94 -7.26
CA TYR A 64 6.91 -13.07 -6.68
C TYR A 64 6.69 -11.59 -7.00
N ALA A 65 5.68 -11.23 -7.80
CA ALA A 65 5.45 -9.85 -8.20
C ALA A 65 4.83 -9.02 -7.07
N LEU A 66 5.28 -7.77 -6.91
CA LEU A 66 4.54 -6.76 -6.17
C LEU A 66 3.55 -6.08 -7.09
N CYS A 67 2.28 -5.97 -6.67
CA CYS A 67 1.24 -5.25 -7.41
C CYS A 67 1.07 -5.71 -8.88
N ASP A 68 1.25 -7.01 -9.16
CA ASP A 68 1.23 -7.57 -10.52
C ASP A 68 2.19 -6.85 -11.51
N ASN A 69 3.34 -6.37 -11.00
CA ASN A 69 4.31 -5.51 -11.71
C ASN A 69 3.77 -4.14 -12.14
N ASP A 70 2.61 -3.71 -11.63
CA ASP A 70 2.04 -2.39 -11.86
C ASP A 70 1.72 -1.68 -10.51
N PRO A 71 2.74 -1.33 -9.72
CA PRO A 71 2.58 -0.65 -8.43
C PRO A 71 2.04 0.79 -8.55
N VAL A 72 1.84 1.31 -9.78
CA VAL A 72 1.21 2.60 -10.03
C VAL A 72 -0.32 2.48 -10.02
N ASN A 73 -0.85 1.40 -10.58
CA ASN A 73 -2.30 1.18 -10.66
C ASN A 73 -2.84 0.22 -9.59
N TYR A 74 -1.97 -0.56 -8.97
CA TYR A 74 -2.30 -1.58 -7.98
C TYR A 74 -1.65 -1.30 -6.64
N PHE A 75 -2.32 -1.75 -5.59
CA PHE A 75 -1.89 -1.62 -4.20
C PHE A 75 -1.98 -2.99 -3.54
N ASP A 76 -0.91 -3.41 -2.86
CA ASP A 76 -0.85 -4.64 -2.07
C ASP A 76 -0.76 -4.30 -0.57
N PRO A 77 -1.87 -4.39 0.19
CA PRO A 77 -1.91 -3.95 1.58
C PRO A 77 -1.09 -4.83 2.54
N ASP A 78 -1.04 -6.14 2.32
CA ASP A 78 -0.50 -7.13 3.26
C ASP A 78 0.50 -8.12 2.62
N GLY A 79 0.85 -7.92 1.35
CA GLY A 79 1.74 -8.78 0.62
C GLY A 79 1.06 -10.06 0.17
N ARG A 80 -0.24 -10.07 -0.15
CA ARG A 80 -0.99 -11.27 -0.58
C ARG A 80 -1.97 -11.01 -1.72
N LEU A 81 -2.35 -9.76 -1.96
CA LEU A 81 -3.45 -9.42 -2.86
C LEU A 81 -3.15 -8.12 -3.58
N SER A 82 -3.06 -8.18 -4.91
CA SER A 82 -2.90 -6.99 -5.75
C SER A 82 -4.27 -6.37 -6.05
N LEU A 83 -4.64 -5.31 -5.33
CA LEU A 83 -5.91 -4.61 -5.52
C LEU A 83 -5.75 -3.45 -6.50
N ARG A 84 -6.57 -3.43 -7.56
CA ARG A 84 -6.60 -2.31 -8.50
C ARG A 84 -7.20 -1.08 -7.82
N GLY A 85 -6.37 -0.08 -7.53
CA GLY A 85 -6.74 1.09 -6.70
C GLY A 85 -7.94 1.86 -7.23
N TRP A 86 -8.05 2.00 -8.56
CA TRP A 86 -9.18 2.68 -9.20
C TRP A 86 -10.48 1.86 -9.17
N GLY A 87 -10.42 0.53 -9.31
CA GLY A 87 -11.62 -0.32 -9.39
C GLY A 87 -12.37 -0.41 -8.06
N VAL A 88 -11.63 -0.50 -6.95
CA VAL A 88 -12.20 -0.66 -5.59
C VAL A 88 -12.80 0.66 -5.08
N LEU A 89 -12.14 1.81 -5.31
CA LEU A 89 -12.66 3.12 -4.91
C LEU A 89 -13.93 3.50 -5.69
N TRP A 90 -13.95 3.32 -7.01
CA TRP A 90 -15.13 3.63 -7.83
C TRP A 90 -16.27 2.61 -7.65
N GLY A 91 -15.96 1.32 -7.48
CA GLY A 91 -16.95 0.28 -7.22
C GLY A 91 -17.58 0.39 -5.83
N GLY A 92 -16.76 0.62 -4.80
CA GLY A 92 -17.22 0.81 -3.42
C GLY A 92 -18.07 2.07 -3.26
N LEU A 93 -17.70 3.16 -3.92
CA LEU A 93 -18.51 4.39 -3.94
C LEU A 93 -19.89 4.16 -4.60
N LYS A 94 -19.94 3.45 -5.74
CA LYS A 94 -21.20 3.13 -6.45
C LYS A 94 -22.11 2.21 -5.64
N LEU A 95 -21.57 1.18 -4.99
CA LEU A 95 -22.33 0.30 -4.08
C LEU A 95 -22.82 1.08 -2.85
N GLY A 96 -21.96 1.93 -2.28
CA GLY A 96 -22.27 2.82 -1.16
C GLY A 96 -23.42 3.79 -1.45
N PHE A 97 -23.45 4.40 -2.63
CA PHE A 97 -24.57 5.24 -3.06
C PHE A 97 -25.84 4.43 -3.34
N LYS A 98 -25.73 3.24 -3.95
CA LYS A 98 -26.88 2.37 -4.24
C LYS A 98 -27.56 1.86 -2.96
N GLN A 99 -26.78 1.44 -1.96
CA GLN A 99 -27.31 1.03 -0.65
C GLN A 99 -27.92 2.20 0.14
N TYR A 100 -27.32 3.40 0.07
CA TYR A 100 -27.84 4.58 0.75
C TYR A 100 -29.15 5.07 0.13
N ALA A 101 -29.22 5.07 -1.21
CA ALA A 101 -30.45 5.37 -1.94
C ALA A 101 -31.55 4.35 -1.59
N LEU A 102 -31.28 3.05 -1.64
CA LEU A 102 -32.26 2.02 -1.29
C LEU A 102 -32.76 2.10 0.16
N LYS A 103 -31.93 2.58 1.10
CA LYS A 103 -32.35 2.85 2.50
C LYS A 103 -33.20 4.12 2.66
N THR A 104 -33.10 5.08 1.74
CA THR A 104 -33.79 6.38 1.83
C THR A 104 -35.10 6.45 1.04
N VAL A 105 -35.31 5.60 0.03
CA VAL A 105 -36.60 5.47 -0.69
C VAL A 105 -37.51 4.35 -0.14
N GLY A 106 -37.09 3.64 0.91
CA GLY A 106 -37.81 2.50 1.49
C GLY A 106 -38.62 2.78 2.77
N ASN A 107 -39.01 4.03 3.04
CA ASN A 107 -39.95 4.39 4.13
C ASN A 107 -41.08 5.28 3.59
#